data_AF-A0A8S3HBL0-F1
#
_entry.id   AF-A0A8S3HBL0-F1
#
_cell.length_a   1.000
_cell.length_b   1.000
_cell.length_c   1.000
_cell.angle_alpha   90.00
_cell.angle_beta   90.00
_cell.angle_gamma   90.00
#
_symmetry.space_group_name_H-M   'P 1'
#
loop_
_entity.id
_entity.type
_entity.pdbx_description
1 polymer ?
#
loop_
_entity_poly.entity_id
_entity_poly.type
_entity_poly.pdbx_seq_one_letter_code
_entity_poly.pdbx_strand_id
1 'polypeptide(L)'
;MSCITNKTRAIRQKKVEFFSKKGVHNERKLVRALSRHHPGYTTSKLHPHHTAINFPPQANNKAALLRDTEVRILNLGPKFVPPAPEQVLERLPKEIGQMKEKVSAAWRRVTKTLGRQPPIVDRFCERIEDEIRKTVTTEAPTRDPTLKPAIAFFRNIQKTNNIIFRQTDKSKVFHTDTRENYIKKSEIYMNKTNAYREIQSSPLREMIEKTDKFLRNLVSSKRIPQALLDKLSPSLTKSELPHLYYNPKDHKINEPLRPIVSGMKSPLAKLSSFLDKNIRPLFDRHTPYSISNSMIFLKRLKEFKTTNETNMYTFDVTDLYTMIPQRESVLAICEFLGRYGYKKVCGITINTIKDLFLHVLENSYFVLQLPGLKPKYYQQIRGGAMGSACTQVLADIYIR
;
A
#
# COMPACT_ATOMS: atom_id res chain seq x y z
N MET A 1 43.36 -29.67 -25.02
CA MET A 1 44.31 -28.57 -25.32
C MET A 1 43.51 -27.29 -25.52
N SER A 2 43.34 -26.50 -24.47
CA SER A 2 44.15 -25.28 -24.24
C SER A 2 43.72 -24.11 -25.13
N CYS A 3 42.64 -23.41 -24.74
CA CYS A 3 42.52 -21.97 -25.06
C CYS A 3 41.43 -21.17 -24.32
N ILE A 4 40.62 -21.75 -23.41
CA ILE A 4 39.51 -21.01 -22.78
C ILE A 4 39.72 -20.70 -21.27
N THR A 5 40.76 -21.24 -20.64
CA THR A 5 40.95 -21.09 -19.18
C THR A 5 41.87 -19.95 -18.73
N ASN A 6 42.52 -19.20 -19.63
CA ASN A 6 43.50 -18.15 -19.25
C ASN A 6 43.02 -16.69 -19.39
N LYS A 7 41.81 -16.40 -19.91
CA LYS A 7 41.29 -15.02 -19.98
C LYS A 7 40.47 -14.57 -18.76
N THR A 8 39.99 -15.49 -17.94
CA THR A 8 39.17 -15.17 -16.76
C THR A 8 40.00 -14.78 -15.53
N ARG A 9 41.31 -15.06 -15.54
CA ARG A 9 42.23 -14.74 -14.43
C ARG A 9 42.91 -13.38 -14.56
N ALA A 10 43.03 -12.84 -15.78
CA ALA A 10 43.65 -11.53 -16.05
C ALA A 10 42.70 -10.32 -15.87
N ILE A 11 41.38 -10.52 -15.87
CA ILE A 11 40.39 -9.43 -15.69
C ILE A 11 40.13 -9.12 -14.21
N ARG A 12 40.49 -10.02 -13.29
CA ARG A 12 40.27 -9.85 -11.84
C ARG A 12 41.30 -8.94 -11.13
N GLN A 13 42.37 -8.51 -11.80
CA GLN A 13 43.46 -7.74 -11.15
C GLN A 13 43.70 -6.32 -11.71
N LYS A 14 42.88 -5.82 -12.65
CA LYS A 14 43.04 -4.44 -13.21
C LYS A 14 41.83 -3.51 -13.03
N LYS A 15 40.90 -3.82 -12.12
CA LYS A 15 39.65 -3.05 -11.94
C LYS A 15 39.48 -2.39 -10.57
N VAL A 16 40.59 -1.96 -9.95
CA VAL A 16 40.57 -1.25 -8.66
C VAL A 16 40.98 0.24 -8.76
N GLU A 17 41.45 0.77 -9.90
CA GLU A 17 41.98 2.16 -9.91
C GLU A 17 41.41 3.16 -10.92
N PHE A 18 40.35 2.87 -11.68
CA PHE A 18 39.93 3.75 -12.79
C PHE A 18 38.60 4.50 -12.68
N PHE A 19 38.04 4.69 -11.48
CA PHE A 19 36.88 5.58 -11.26
C PHE A 19 37.18 6.60 -10.16
N SER A 20 37.79 7.74 -10.52
CA SER A 20 37.91 8.88 -9.60
C SER A 20 37.91 10.28 -10.25
N LYS A 21 38.26 10.49 -11.54
CA LYS A 21 38.50 11.89 -11.99
C LYS A 21 37.84 12.41 -13.27
N LYS A 22 37.04 11.63 -14.02
CA LYS A 22 36.47 12.12 -15.31
C LYS A 22 35.00 12.56 -15.29
N GLY A 23 34.21 12.26 -14.25
CA GLY A 23 32.79 12.66 -14.18
C GLY A 23 32.56 14.14 -13.85
N VAL A 24 33.47 14.77 -13.10
CA VAL A 24 33.24 16.11 -12.51
C VAL A 24 33.49 17.26 -13.50
N HIS A 25 34.16 17.02 -14.62
CA HIS A 25 34.58 18.08 -15.54
C HIS A 25 33.49 18.50 -16.55
N ASN A 26 32.53 17.62 -16.86
CA ASN A 26 31.48 17.90 -17.84
C ASN A 26 30.28 18.68 -17.26
N GLU A 27 29.98 18.54 -15.97
CA GLU A 27 28.88 19.29 -15.32
C GLU A 27 29.17 20.80 -15.22
N ARG A 28 30.42 21.19 -14.96
CA ARG A 28 30.78 22.62 -14.81
C ARG A 28 30.66 23.43 -16.10
N LYS A 29 30.80 22.79 -17.28
CA LYS A 29 30.59 23.45 -18.58
C LYS A 29 29.11 23.67 -18.88
N LEU A 30 28.24 22.75 -18.47
CA LEU A 30 26.79 22.85 -18.67
C LEU A 30 26.17 23.95 -17.79
N VAL A 31 26.63 24.05 -16.53
CA VAL A 31 26.16 25.09 -15.60
C VAL A 31 26.57 26.49 -16.05
N ARG A 32 27.76 26.67 -16.63
CA ARG A 32 28.21 27.97 -17.18
C ARG A 32 27.44 28.41 -18.43
N ALA A 33 26.89 27.49 -19.21
CA ALA A 33 26.08 27.81 -20.37
C ALA A 33 24.68 28.33 -19.97
N LEU A 34 24.10 27.77 -18.89
CA LEU A 34 22.75 28.13 -18.42
C LEU A 34 22.69 29.48 -17.69
N SER A 35 23.77 29.90 -17.02
CA SER A 35 23.82 31.20 -16.32
C SER A 35 23.91 32.42 -17.25
N ARG A 36 24.17 32.24 -18.55
CA ARG A 36 24.30 33.35 -19.51
C ARG A 36 22.97 33.85 -20.10
N HIS A 37 21.87 33.11 -19.94
CA HIS A 37 20.59 33.44 -20.57
C HIS A 37 19.49 33.94 -19.61
N HIS A 38 19.69 33.91 -18.29
CA HIS A 38 18.71 34.43 -17.32
C HIS A 38 19.42 35.04 -16.08
N PRO A 39 19.58 36.39 -16.00
CA PRO A 39 20.36 37.04 -14.93
C PRO A 39 19.74 37.01 -13.53
N GLY A 40 18.60 36.35 -13.32
CA GLY A 40 17.90 36.27 -12.03
C GLY A 40 18.04 34.95 -11.26
N TYR A 41 18.75 33.96 -11.80
CA TYR A 41 18.95 32.66 -11.12
C TYR A 41 20.21 32.68 -10.27
N THR A 42 20.11 33.18 -9.03
CA THR A 42 21.11 32.93 -8.00
C THR A 42 21.12 31.44 -7.62
N THR A 43 22.31 30.84 -7.58
CA THR A 43 22.63 29.41 -7.39
C THR A 43 22.30 28.82 -6.01
N SER A 44 21.28 29.32 -5.31
CA SER A 44 20.89 28.86 -3.97
C SER A 44 19.64 27.97 -3.93
N LYS A 45 19.02 27.62 -5.07
CA LYS A 45 17.78 26.81 -5.09
C LYS A 45 17.68 25.74 -6.20
N LEU A 46 18.81 25.18 -6.65
CA LEU A 46 18.83 24.00 -7.50
C LEU A 46 19.57 22.87 -6.78
N HIS A 47 18.84 22.11 -5.95
CA HIS A 47 19.34 20.80 -5.54
C HIS A 47 19.09 19.81 -6.68
N PRO A 48 20.13 19.13 -7.20
CA PRO A 48 19.94 18.05 -8.15
C PRO A 48 19.14 16.92 -7.47
N HIS A 49 18.11 16.42 -8.16
CA HIS A 49 17.38 15.21 -7.79
C HIS A 49 18.25 13.96 -8.00
N HIS A 50 19.37 13.91 -7.29
CA HIS A 50 20.05 12.72 -6.81
C HIS A 50 20.43 12.99 -5.36
N THR A 51 19.43 13.31 -4.53
CA THR A 51 19.58 13.10 -3.10
C THR A 51 19.68 11.59 -2.92
N ALA A 52 20.91 11.11 -2.73
CA ALA A 52 21.10 10.05 -1.75
C ALA A 52 20.19 10.42 -0.58
N ILE A 53 19.23 9.54 -0.27
CA ILE A 53 18.43 9.68 0.93
C ILE A 53 19.42 9.49 2.07
N ASN A 54 20.12 10.56 2.43
CA ASN A 54 20.85 10.62 3.68
C ASN A 54 19.76 10.64 4.74
N PHE A 55 19.57 9.48 5.36
CA PHE A 55 18.82 9.39 6.60
C PHE A 55 19.32 10.48 7.55
N PRO A 56 18.45 11.05 8.40
CA PRO A 56 18.95 11.80 9.55
C PRO A 56 20.01 10.93 10.24
N PRO A 57 21.16 11.49 10.66
CA PRO A 57 22.14 10.74 11.41
C PRO A 57 21.38 10.07 12.55
N GLN A 58 21.31 8.73 12.49
CA GLN A 58 20.59 7.96 13.50
C GLN A 58 21.13 8.47 14.83
N ALA A 59 20.21 8.89 15.70
CA ALA A 59 20.53 9.28 17.05
C ALA A 59 21.50 8.21 17.60
N ASN A 60 22.72 8.64 17.85
CA ASN A 60 23.72 7.91 18.61
C ASN A 60 23.03 7.30 19.81
N ASN A 61 22.72 6.01 19.78
CA ASN A 61 22.55 5.17 20.95
C ASN A 61 22.42 3.69 20.54
N LYS A 62 23.57 3.01 20.55
CA LYS A 62 23.74 1.57 20.84
C LYS A 62 22.88 0.56 20.04
N ALA A 63 22.90 0.64 18.71
CA ALA A 63 22.48 -0.46 17.83
C ALA A 63 23.63 -0.93 16.92
N ALA A 64 24.79 -1.22 17.50
CA ALA A 64 25.91 -1.85 16.79
C ALA A 64 25.65 -3.36 16.60
N LEU A 65 24.65 -3.72 15.78
CA LEU A 65 24.22 -5.11 15.60
C LEU A 65 24.10 -5.56 14.15
N LEU A 66 23.98 -4.62 13.22
CA LEU A 66 24.03 -4.89 11.78
C LEU A 66 25.29 -4.24 11.21
N ARG A 67 25.98 -4.96 10.32
CA ARG A 67 27.11 -4.40 9.57
C ARG A 67 26.60 -3.35 8.59
N ASP A 68 27.42 -2.37 8.25
CA ASP A 68 27.08 -1.34 7.26
C ASP A 68 26.59 -1.92 5.92
N THR A 69 27.12 -3.08 5.53
CA THR A 69 26.70 -3.80 4.32
C THR A 69 25.26 -4.33 4.42
N GLU A 70 24.83 -4.79 5.59
CA GLU A 70 23.48 -5.28 5.85
C GLU A 70 22.49 -4.13 5.89
N VAL A 71 22.86 -3.02 6.53
CA VAL A 71 22.07 -1.78 6.52
C VAL A 71 21.90 -1.26 5.09
N ARG A 72 22.97 -1.25 4.29
CA ARG A 72 22.91 -0.85 2.87
C ARG A 72 21.95 -1.73 2.06
N ILE A 73 21.97 -3.06 2.25
CA ILE A 73 21.05 -3.98 1.55
C ILE A 73 19.59 -3.74 1.97
N LEU A 74 19.33 -3.58 3.27
CA LEU A 74 17.99 -3.29 3.78
C LEU A 74 17.43 -1.96 3.24
N ASN A 75 18.30 -0.96 3.05
CA ASN A 75 17.94 0.35 2.48
C ASN A 75 17.53 0.29 1.01
N LEU A 76 17.91 -0.74 0.27
CA LEU A 76 17.46 -0.92 -1.11
C LEU A 76 15.95 -1.22 -1.17
N GLY A 77 15.41 -1.83 -0.12
CA GLY A 77 14.01 -2.17 0.02
C GLY A 77 13.60 -3.52 -0.61
N PRO A 78 12.41 -4.02 -0.28
CA PRO A 78 11.88 -5.33 -0.67
C PRO A 78 11.52 -5.44 -2.16
N LYS A 79 11.43 -4.29 -2.85
CA LYS A 79 11.19 -4.20 -4.30
C LYS A 79 12.45 -3.80 -5.06
N PHE A 80 13.62 -3.80 -4.41
CA PHE A 80 14.87 -3.58 -5.11
C PHE A 80 15.08 -4.69 -6.11
N VAL A 81 14.90 -4.34 -7.38
CA VAL A 81 15.37 -5.14 -8.49
C VAL A 81 16.79 -4.65 -8.76
N PRO A 82 17.83 -5.50 -8.66
CA PRO A 82 19.17 -5.09 -9.05
C PRO A 82 19.10 -4.53 -10.48
N PRO A 83 19.76 -3.39 -10.76
CA PRO A 83 19.63 -2.75 -12.06
C PRO A 83 20.00 -3.77 -13.14
N ALA A 84 19.06 -3.98 -14.09
CA ALA A 84 19.38 -4.72 -15.30
C ALA A 84 20.57 -4.01 -16.00
N PRO A 85 21.39 -4.74 -16.76
CA PRO A 85 22.51 -4.12 -17.50
C PRO A 85 22.01 -2.87 -18.22
N GLU A 86 22.74 -1.76 -18.14
CA GLU A 86 22.33 -0.42 -18.60
C GLU A 86 21.75 -0.41 -20.03
N GLN A 87 22.28 -1.31 -20.87
CA GLN A 87 21.85 -1.59 -22.25
C GLN A 87 20.38 -2.06 -22.37
N VAL A 88 19.85 -2.75 -21.36
CA VAL A 88 18.48 -3.29 -21.30
C VAL A 88 17.51 -2.19 -20.88
N LEU A 89 17.90 -1.35 -19.91
CA LEU A 89 17.06 -0.27 -19.37
C LEU A 89 16.86 0.90 -20.35
N GLU A 90 17.82 1.20 -21.22
CA GLU A 90 17.67 2.23 -22.25
C GLU A 90 16.84 1.75 -23.46
N ARG A 91 16.88 0.45 -23.74
CA ARG A 91 16.31 -0.14 -24.96
C ARG A 91 14.83 -0.48 -24.80
N LEU A 92 14.45 -1.08 -23.67
CA LEU A 92 13.09 -1.57 -23.44
C LEU A 92 12.00 -0.50 -23.41
N PRO A 93 12.12 0.62 -22.67
CA PRO A 93 11.09 1.66 -22.67
C PRO A 93 10.87 2.27 -24.06
N LYS A 94 11.95 2.42 -24.84
CA LYS A 94 11.88 2.89 -26.23
C LYS A 94 11.19 1.87 -27.14
N GLU A 95 11.55 0.59 -27.04
CA GLU A 95 10.94 -0.47 -27.85
C GLU A 95 9.45 -0.68 -27.50
N ILE A 96 9.07 -0.64 -26.21
CA ILE A 96 7.67 -0.69 -25.77
C ILE A 96 6.90 0.53 -26.28
N GLY A 97 7.46 1.72 -26.15
CA GLY A 97 6.84 2.95 -26.67
C GLY A 97 6.61 2.89 -28.18
N GLN A 98 7.60 2.40 -28.94
CA GLN A 98 7.47 2.19 -30.39
C GLN A 98 6.44 1.11 -30.73
N MET A 99 6.36 0.04 -29.95
CA MET A 99 5.39 -1.03 -30.15
C MET A 99 3.96 -0.57 -29.86
N LYS A 100 3.75 0.20 -28.78
CA LYS A 100 2.46 0.84 -28.46
C LYS A 100 1.98 1.76 -29.58
N GLU A 101 2.87 2.59 -30.12
CA GLU A 101 2.54 3.46 -31.26
C GLU A 101 2.20 2.65 -32.52
N LYS A 102 2.98 1.61 -32.85
CA LYS A 102 2.68 0.74 -34.00
C LYS A 102 1.32 0.05 -33.88
N VAL A 103 1.01 -0.53 -32.72
CA VAL A 103 -0.29 -1.18 -32.47
C VAL A 103 -1.43 -0.16 -32.51
N SER A 104 -1.25 1.00 -31.90
CA SER A 104 -2.23 2.09 -31.90
C SER A 104 -2.46 2.67 -33.30
N ALA A 105 -1.41 2.79 -34.12
CA ALA A 105 -1.49 3.25 -35.49
C ALA A 105 -2.14 2.22 -36.42
N ALA A 106 -1.80 0.94 -36.27
CA ALA A 106 -2.45 -0.16 -36.99
C ALA A 106 -3.95 -0.22 -36.67
N TRP A 107 -4.32 -0.06 -35.40
CA TRP A 107 -5.72 -0.03 -34.99
C TRP A 107 -6.48 1.20 -35.53
N ARG A 108 -5.86 2.40 -35.49
CA ARG A 108 -6.41 3.63 -36.09
C ARG A 108 -6.71 3.45 -37.59
N ARG A 109 -5.90 2.68 -38.31
CA ARG A 109 -6.13 2.37 -39.74
C ARG A 109 -7.34 1.46 -39.96
N VAL A 110 -7.56 0.50 -39.06
CA VAL A 110 -8.67 -0.46 -39.13
C VAL A 110 -10.00 0.17 -38.68
N THR A 111 -9.97 1.13 -37.75
CA THR A 111 -11.16 1.69 -37.09
C THR A 111 -11.47 3.14 -37.49
N LYS A 112 -11.35 3.47 -38.79
CA LYS A 112 -11.57 4.83 -39.38
C LYS A 112 -12.81 5.60 -38.88
N THR A 113 -13.77 4.97 -38.19
CA THR A 113 -15.03 5.54 -37.70
C THR A 113 -15.18 5.66 -36.18
N LEU A 114 -14.25 5.18 -35.33
CA LEU A 114 -14.42 5.24 -33.86
C LEU A 114 -13.31 6.06 -33.20
N GLY A 115 -13.60 7.33 -32.90
CA GLY A 115 -12.70 8.30 -32.26
C GLY A 115 -12.31 8.01 -30.80
N ARG A 116 -12.40 6.77 -30.32
CA ARG A 116 -11.92 6.35 -29.00
C ARG A 116 -11.16 5.03 -29.09
N GLN A 117 -10.00 5.01 -28.42
CA GLN A 117 -9.20 3.79 -28.25
C GLN A 117 -10.01 2.78 -27.41
N PRO A 118 -10.26 1.55 -27.90
CA PRO A 118 -11.07 0.60 -27.16
C PRO A 118 -10.30 0.04 -25.97
N PRO A 119 -10.97 -0.27 -24.84
CA PRO A 119 -10.35 -0.83 -23.63
C PRO A 119 -9.54 -2.11 -23.83
N ILE A 120 -9.71 -2.80 -24.96
CA ILE A 120 -8.96 -4.01 -25.30
C ILE A 120 -7.50 -3.72 -25.69
N VAL A 121 -7.23 -2.56 -26.28
CA VAL A 121 -5.87 -2.14 -26.65
C VAL A 121 -5.09 -1.77 -25.40
N ASP A 122 -5.72 -1.08 -24.45
CA ASP A 122 -5.14 -0.76 -23.14
C ASP A 122 -4.83 -2.05 -22.36
N ARG A 123 -5.79 -2.98 -22.27
CA ARG A 123 -5.57 -4.28 -21.62
C ARG A 123 -4.49 -5.12 -22.29
N PHE A 124 -4.36 -5.05 -23.62
CA PHE A 124 -3.29 -5.74 -24.34
C PHE A 124 -1.93 -5.12 -24.06
N CYS A 125 -1.85 -3.79 -24.02
CA CYS A 125 -0.64 -3.07 -23.64
C CYS A 125 -0.24 -3.34 -22.19
N GLU A 126 -1.20 -3.34 -21.26
CA GLU A 126 -1.00 -3.72 -19.85
C GLU A 126 -0.47 -5.15 -19.74
N ARG A 127 -1.02 -6.10 -20.52
CA ARG A 127 -0.53 -7.49 -20.56
C ARG A 127 0.90 -7.60 -21.07
N ILE A 128 1.26 -6.87 -22.13
CA ILE A 128 2.64 -6.86 -22.64
C ILE A 128 3.59 -6.22 -21.63
N GLU A 129 3.19 -5.12 -21.00
CA GLU A 129 3.98 -4.49 -19.93
C GLU A 129 4.18 -5.42 -18.73
N ASP A 130 3.14 -6.16 -18.33
CA ASP A 130 3.24 -7.17 -17.28
C ASP A 130 4.17 -8.32 -17.68
N GLU A 131 4.09 -8.81 -18.92
CA GLU A 131 4.92 -9.93 -19.37
C GLU A 131 6.39 -9.54 -19.54
N ILE A 132 6.63 -8.32 -20.02
CA ILE A 132 7.96 -7.71 -20.04
C ILE A 132 8.48 -7.47 -18.63
N ARG A 133 7.63 -7.01 -17.71
CA ARG A 133 8.01 -6.84 -16.30
C ARG A 133 8.42 -8.19 -15.71
N LYS A 134 7.70 -9.28 -15.98
CA LYS A 134 8.10 -10.63 -15.55
C LYS A 134 9.40 -11.14 -16.18
N THR A 135 9.75 -10.70 -17.39
CA THR A 135 10.99 -11.12 -18.08
C THR A 135 12.21 -10.27 -17.70
N VAL A 136 12.02 -8.98 -17.42
CA VAL A 136 13.10 -8.01 -17.13
C VAL A 136 13.30 -7.80 -15.64
N THR A 137 12.22 -7.80 -14.85
CA THR A 137 12.34 -7.96 -13.40
C THR A 137 12.49 -9.44 -13.17
N THR A 138 13.67 -9.86 -12.70
CA THR A 138 13.80 -11.17 -12.12
C THR A 138 12.83 -11.18 -10.95
N GLU A 139 11.73 -11.95 -11.05
CA GLU A 139 10.99 -12.29 -9.84
C GLU A 139 12.03 -12.88 -8.89
N ALA A 140 12.29 -12.17 -7.78
CA ALA A 140 13.08 -12.75 -6.70
C ALA A 140 12.44 -14.11 -6.43
N PRO A 141 13.19 -15.23 -6.57
CA PRO A 141 12.55 -16.54 -6.56
C PRO A 141 11.70 -16.62 -5.30
N THR A 142 10.39 -16.84 -5.47
CA THR A 142 9.43 -16.84 -4.36
C THR A 142 9.81 -17.82 -3.26
N ARG A 143 10.72 -18.75 -3.57
CA ARG A 143 11.38 -19.70 -2.66
C ARG A 143 12.84 -19.93 -3.05
N ASP A 144 13.67 -18.89 -3.07
CA ASP A 144 15.12 -19.11 -3.16
C ASP A 144 15.61 -19.85 -1.88
N PRO A 145 16.08 -21.11 -1.98
CA PRO A 145 16.57 -21.86 -0.82
C PRO A 145 17.78 -21.19 -0.16
N THR A 146 18.55 -20.39 -0.92
CA THR A 146 19.72 -19.66 -0.43
C THR A 146 19.35 -18.50 0.49
N LEU A 147 18.09 -18.02 0.47
CA LEU A 147 17.60 -17.00 1.39
C LEU A 147 17.14 -17.59 2.73
N LYS A 148 16.92 -18.90 2.84
CA LYS A 148 16.47 -19.53 4.11
C LYS A 148 17.42 -19.26 5.27
N PRO A 149 18.75 -19.37 5.14
CA PRO A 149 19.68 -19.04 6.22
C PRO A 149 19.61 -17.57 6.63
N ALA A 150 19.53 -16.65 5.67
CA ALA A 150 19.39 -15.22 5.94
C ALA A 150 18.07 -14.88 6.66
N ILE A 151 16.96 -15.46 6.23
CA ILE A 151 15.66 -15.30 6.89
C ILE A 151 15.69 -15.88 8.31
N ALA A 152 16.31 -17.04 8.50
CA ALA A 152 16.49 -17.64 9.83
C ALA A 152 17.33 -16.75 10.74
N PHE A 153 18.42 -16.17 10.22
CA PHE A 153 19.26 -15.21 10.92
C PHE A 153 18.47 -13.97 11.37
N PHE A 154 17.74 -13.30 10.47
CA PHE A 154 16.94 -12.12 10.84
C PHE A 154 15.82 -12.47 11.82
N ARG A 155 15.16 -13.63 11.66
CA ARG A 155 14.17 -14.12 12.63
C ARG A 155 14.79 -14.37 14.00
N ASN A 156 16.02 -14.88 14.06
CA ASN A 156 16.73 -15.07 15.31
C ASN A 156 17.01 -13.72 15.98
N ILE A 157 17.56 -12.76 15.23
CA ILE A 157 17.81 -11.39 15.71
C ILE A 157 16.53 -10.75 16.28
N GLN A 158 15.38 -10.89 15.62
CA GLN A 158 14.12 -10.34 16.14
C GLN A 158 13.70 -10.95 17.49
N LYS A 159 14.03 -12.23 17.71
CA LYS A 159 13.73 -12.92 18.96
C LYS A 159 14.74 -12.55 20.06
N THR A 160 16.03 -12.63 19.75
CA THR A 160 17.11 -12.54 20.75
C THR A 160 17.56 -11.11 21.05
N ASN A 161 17.43 -10.18 20.11
CA ASN A 161 18.06 -8.85 20.20
C ASN A 161 17.06 -7.72 20.41
N ASN A 162 15.78 -8.01 20.66
CA ASN A 162 14.75 -7.00 20.89
C ASN A 162 14.60 -6.00 19.73
N ILE A 163 14.78 -6.46 18.48
CA ILE A 163 14.66 -5.64 17.27
C ILE A 163 13.37 -5.99 16.51
N ILE A 164 12.74 -4.97 15.92
CA ILE A 164 11.61 -5.08 15.01
C ILE A 164 12.06 -4.64 13.61
N PHE A 165 11.84 -5.51 12.62
CA PHE A 165 11.95 -5.14 11.20
C PHE A 165 10.55 -4.89 10.63
N ARG A 166 10.35 -3.75 9.97
CA ARG A 166 9.10 -3.40 9.28
C ARG A 166 9.39 -2.75 7.93
N GLN A 167 8.40 -2.77 7.04
CA GLN A 167 8.42 -1.90 5.88
C GLN A 167 7.82 -0.54 6.26
N THR A 168 8.39 0.52 5.71
CA THR A 168 7.84 1.88 5.85
C THR A 168 6.54 2.04 5.06
N ASP A 169 5.72 3.02 5.47
CA ASP A 169 4.40 3.24 4.87
C ASP A 169 4.48 3.70 3.41
N LYS A 170 5.36 4.66 3.09
CA LYS A 170 5.44 5.28 1.76
C LYS A 170 6.59 4.76 0.89
N SER A 171 7.82 4.83 1.39
CA SER A 171 9.02 4.46 0.62
C SER A 171 9.18 2.95 0.44
N LYS A 172 8.46 2.15 1.23
CA LYS A 172 8.49 0.68 1.27
C LYS A 172 9.86 0.10 1.62
N VAL A 173 10.83 0.90 2.07
CA VAL A 173 12.14 0.41 2.54
C VAL A 173 12.02 -0.31 3.89
N PHE A 174 13.05 -1.07 4.26
CA PHE A 174 13.10 -1.67 5.60
C PHE A 174 13.45 -0.62 6.65
N HIS A 175 12.73 -0.67 7.76
CA HIS A 175 12.92 0.10 8.98
C HIS A 175 13.24 -0.85 10.13
N THR A 176 14.22 -0.45 10.94
CA THR A 176 14.63 -1.14 12.15
C THR A 176 14.32 -0.29 13.36
N ASP A 177 13.62 -0.85 14.34
CA ASP A 177 13.36 -0.20 15.62
C ASP A 177 13.64 -1.15 16.78
N THR A 178 13.83 -0.61 17.98
CA THR A 178 13.78 -1.44 19.18
C THR A 178 12.34 -1.85 19.45
N ARG A 179 12.14 -3.04 20.02
CA ARG A 179 10.81 -3.55 20.36
C ARG A 179 10.11 -2.62 21.35
N GLU A 180 10.85 -2.09 22.32
CA GLU A 180 10.34 -1.14 23.32
C GLU A 180 9.84 0.15 22.67
N ASN A 181 10.63 0.77 21.78
CA ASN A 181 10.23 1.99 21.10
C ASN A 181 9.03 1.77 20.16
N TYR A 182 9.00 0.63 19.47
CA TYR A 182 7.87 0.24 18.64
C TYR A 182 6.57 0.07 19.46
N ILE A 183 6.65 -0.57 20.65
CA ILE A 183 5.52 -0.69 21.58
C ILE A 183 5.09 0.68 22.07
N LYS A 184 6.01 1.50 22.55
CA LYS A 184 5.73 2.86 23.04
C LYS A 184 5.03 3.72 21.97
N LYS A 185 5.54 3.72 20.73
CA LYS A 185 4.91 4.42 19.60
C LYS A 185 3.51 3.88 19.29
N SER A 186 3.30 2.56 19.42
CA SER A 186 1.98 1.96 19.22
C SER A 186 0.99 2.36 20.32
N GLU A 187 1.43 2.43 21.57
CA GLU A 187 0.62 2.89 22.71
C GLU A 187 0.28 4.37 22.59
N ILE A 188 1.23 5.21 22.16
CA ILE A 188 0.98 6.63 21.84
C ILE A 188 -0.14 6.74 20.79
N TYR A 189 -0.10 5.93 19.73
CA TYR A 189 -1.16 5.92 18.71
C TYR A 189 -2.52 5.46 19.27
N MET A 190 -2.53 4.38 20.04
CA MET A 190 -3.75 3.86 20.65
C MET A 190 -4.38 4.88 21.61
N ASN A 191 -3.59 5.51 22.47
CA ASN A 191 -4.04 6.53 23.42
C ASN A 191 -4.51 7.81 22.73
N LYS A 192 -3.84 8.24 21.66
CA LYS A 192 -4.25 9.39 20.85
C LYS A 192 -5.66 9.18 20.25
N THR A 193 -5.92 7.98 19.75
CA THR A 193 -7.16 7.68 19.00
C THR A 193 -8.29 7.18 19.90
N ASN A 194 -7.97 6.58 21.04
CA ASN A 194 -8.89 5.83 21.90
C ASN A 194 -9.76 4.83 21.11
N ALA A 195 -9.20 4.29 20.02
CA ALA A 195 -9.94 3.45 19.07
C ALA A 195 -9.90 1.96 19.41
N TYR A 196 -9.04 1.55 20.35
CA TYR A 196 -8.77 0.15 20.66
C TYR A 196 -8.99 -0.13 22.13
N ARG A 197 -9.58 -1.29 22.43
CA ARG A 197 -9.74 -1.83 23.77
C ARG A 197 -9.00 -3.15 23.86
N GLU A 198 -8.03 -3.25 24.77
CA GLU A 198 -7.34 -4.52 25.04
C GLU A 198 -8.30 -5.53 25.69
N ILE A 199 -8.21 -6.79 25.27
CA ILE A 199 -9.00 -7.91 25.83
C ILE A 199 -8.06 -9.04 26.25
N GLN A 200 -8.50 -9.83 27.24
CA GLN A 200 -7.62 -10.77 27.96
C GLN A 200 -7.34 -12.07 27.20
N SER A 201 -8.24 -12.50 26.31
CA SER A 201 -8.17 -13.79 25.64
C SER A 201 -8.49 -13.67 24.15
N SER A 202 -8.11 -14.70 23.40
CA SER A 202 -8.36 -14.76 21.95
C SER A 202 -9.87 -14.81 21.66
N PRO A 203 -10.43 -13.84 20.92
CA PRO A 203 -11.86 -13.81 20.61
C PRO A 203 -12.22 -14.63 19.36
N LEU A 204 -11.27 -15.38 18.77
CA LEU A 204 -11.46 -16.00 17.46
C LEU A 204 -12.68 -16.93 17.40
N ARG A 205 -12.83 -17.82 18.39
CA ARG A 205 -13.96 -18.76 18.44
C ARG A 205 -15.27 -18.01 18.58
N GLU A 206 -15.32 -17.04 19.50
CA GLU A 206 -16.50 -16.20 19.73
C GLU A 206 -16.88 -15.41 18.47
N MET A 207 -15.91 -14.85 17.74
CA MET A 207 -16.16 -14.15 16.47
C MET A 207 -16.80 -15.05 15.42
N ILE A 208 -16.31 -16.30 15.29
CA ILE A 208 -16.85 -17.29 14.34
C ILE A 208 -18.29 -17.62 14.71
N GLU A 209 -18.53 -18.00 15.96
CA GLU A 209 -19.86 -18.39 16.47
C GLU A 209 -20.85 -17.23 16.39
N LYS A 210 -20.46 -16.01 16.81
CA LYS A 210 -21.29 -14.80 16.72
C LYS A 210 -21.65 -14.47 15.28
N THR A 211 -20.70 -14.54 14.36
CA THR A 211 -20.93 -14.21 12.95
C THR A 211 -21.81 -15.24 12.27
N ASP A 212 -21.57 -16.53 12.49
CA ASP A 212 -22.41 -17.59 11.92
C ASP A 212 -23.84 -17.52 12.47
N LYS A 213 -24.00 -17.35 13.79
CA LYS A 213 -25.32 -17.16 14.43
C LYS A 213 -26.05 -15.93 13.87
N PHE A 214 -25.35 -14.80 13.73
CA PHE A 214 -25.92 -13.58 13.17
C PHE A 214 -26.45 -13.80 11.75
N LEU A 215 -25.66 -14.41 10.86
CA LEU A 215 -26.06 -14.68 9.49
C LEU A 215 -27.24 -15.68 9.42
N ARG A 216 -27.24 -16.74 10.24
CA ARG A 216 -28.36 -17.69 10.33
C ARG A 216 -29.65 -17.02 10.78
N ASN A 217 -29.58 -16.10 11.74
CA ASN A 217 -30.75 -15.34 12.19
C ASN A 217 -31.30 -14.44 11.08
N LEU A 218 -30.45 -13.88 10.21
CA LEU A 218 -30.91 -13.13 9.04
C LEU A 218 -31.58 -14.02 8.00
N VAL A 219 -31.15 -15.27 7.84
CA VAL A 219 -31.82 -16.24 6.96
C VAL A 219 -33.17 -16.67 7.54
N SER A 220 -33.24 -17.03 8.83
CA SER A 220 -34.48 -17.49 9.46
C SER A 220 -35.57 -16.41 9.44
N SER A 221 -35.17 -15.14 9.57
CA SER A 221 -36.05 -13.98 9.42
C SER A 221 -36.30 -13.55 7.96
N LYS A 222 -35.85 -14.33 6.98
CA LYS A 222 -36.00 -14.06 5.52
C LYS A 222 -35.41 -12.71 5.07
N ARG A 223 -34.41 -12.18 5.79
CA ARG A 223 -33.75 -10.90 5.50
C ARG A 223 -32.59 -11.04 4.50
N ILE A 224 -32.01 -12.24 4.40
CA ILE A 224 -31.04 -12.63 3.37
C ILE A 224 -31.35 -14.06 2.86
N PRO A 225 -30.99 -14.40 1.61
CA PRO A 225 -31.18 -15.75 1.08
C PRO A 225 -30.15 -16.75 1.64
N GLN A 226 -30.51 -18.03 1.69
CA GLN A 226 -29.61 -19.12 2.13
C GLN A 226 -28.29 -19.14 1.36
N ALA A 227 -28.33 -18.94 0.03
CA ALA A 227 -27.13 -18.89 -0.80
C ALA A 227 -26.13 -17.79 -0.39
N LEU A 228 -26.58 -16.75 0.33
CA LEU A 228 -25.69 -15.73 0.88
C LEU A 228 -25.04 -16.20 2.18
N LEU A 229 -25.77 -16.91 3.04
CA LEU A 229 -25.19 -17.56 4.23
C LEU A 229 -24.05 -18.50 3.83
N ASP A 230 -24.26 -19.37 2.86
CA ASP A 230 -23.25 -20.34 2.41
C ASP A 230 -21.96 -19.65 1.91
N LYS A 231 -22.12 -18.48 1.28
CA LYS A 231 -20.99 -17.67 0.81
C LYS A 231 -20.29 -16.96 1.95
N LEU A 232 -21.03 -16.34 2.86
CA LEU A 232 -20.50 -15.43 3.87
C LEU A 232 -20.08 -16.11 5.18
N SER A 233 -20.60 -17.32 5.48
CA SER A 233 -20.29 -18.00 6.73
C SER A 233 -18.77 -18.18 6.92
N PRO A 234 -18.28 -17.90 8.13
CA PRO A 234 -16.89 -18.13 8.49
C PRO A 234 -16.63 -19.64 8.61
N SER A 235 -15.37 -20.04 8.43
CA SER A 235 -14.95 -21.44 8.58
C SER A 235 -14.34 -21.65 9.95
N LEU A 236 -14.82 -22.62 10.74
CA LEU A 236 -14.25 -22.92 12.05
C LEU A 236 -12.78 -23.33 11.99
N THR A 237 -12.37 -24.04 10.93
CA THR A 237 -11.02 -24.60 10.77
C THR A 237 -10.06 -23.71 9.98
N LYS A 238 -10.58 -22.83 9.11
CA LYS A 238 -9.75 -21.98 8.23
C LYS A 238 -9.68 -20.53 8.67
N SER A 239 -10.54 -20.09 9.60
CA SER A 239 -10.54 -18.70 10.04
C SER A 239 -9.39 -18.42 11.00
N GLU A 240 -8.79 -17.24 10.87
CA GLU A 240 -7.69 -16.77 11.72
C GLU A 240 -8.04 -15.37 12.23
N LEU A 241 -7.53 -15.01 13.40
CA LEU A 241 -7.70 -13.66 13.91
C LEU A 241 -6.86 -12.69 13.05
N PRO A 242 -7.40 -11.54 12.62
CA PRO A 242 -6.61 -10.55 11.91
C PRO A 242 -5.37 -10.13 12.71
N HIS A 243 -4.27 -9.92 12.00
CA HIS A 243 -3.02 -9.46 12.59
C HIS A 243 -2.92 -7.94 12.52
N LEU A 244 -2.83 -7.30 13.69
CA LEU A 244 -2.48 -5.90 13.83
C LEU A 244 -0.96 -5.75 13.79
N TYR A 245 -0.49 -4.88 12.92
CA TYR A 245 0.89 -4.40 12.91
C TYR A 245 0.94 -2.92 12.55
N TYR A 246 2.12 -2.33 12.62
CA TYR A 246 2.31 -0.92 12.38
C TYR A 246 3.43 -0.68 11.37
N ASN A 247 3.19 0.22 10.44
CA ASN A 247 4.19 0.69 9.48
C ASN A 247 4.69 2.08 9.89
N PRO A 248 6.02 2.29 9.99
CA PRO A 248 6.60 3.60 10.25
C PRO A 248 6.32 4.59 9.12
N LYS A 249 5.87 5.80 9.48
CA LYS A 249 5.77 6.94 8.57
C LYS A 249 7.10 7.70 8.58
N ASP A 250 8.10 7.14 7.91
CA ASP A 250 9.46 7.66 7.73
C ASP A 250 9.56 9.11 7.21
N HIS A 251 8.55 9.56 6.47
CA HIS A 251 8.44 10.91 5.93
C HIS A 251 7.82 11.94 6.91
N LYS A 252 7.65 11.59 8.19
CA LYS A 252 7.10 12.45 9.24
C LYS A 252 8.06 12.50 10.44
N ILE A 253 8.10 13.66 11.11
CA ILE A 253 8.91 13.86 12.33
C ILE A 253 8.52 12.80 13.37
N ASN A 254 9.53 12.22 14.04
CA ASN A 254 9.40 11.14 15.03
C ASN A 254 8.88 9.80 14.48
N GLU A 255 8.75 9.66 13.16
CA GLU A 255 8.37 8.41 12.49
C GLU A 255 7.14 7.72 13.10
N PRO A 256 5.99 8.43 13.24
CA PRO A 256 4.80 7.88 13.85
C PRO A 256 4.35 6.62 13.12
N LEU A 257 3.71 5.73 13.88
CA LEU A 257 3.25 4.45 13.39
C LEU A 257 1.85 4.57 12.74
N ARG A 258 1.64 3.85 11.64
CA ARG A 258 0.33 3.64 11.01
C ARG A 258 -0.16 2.22 11.31
N PRO A 259 -1.31 2.02 11.97
CA PRO A 259 -1.85 0.68 12.17
C PRO A 259 -2.31 0.09 10.82
N ILE A 260 -2.07 -1.20 10.64
CA ILE A 260 -2.60 -2.00 9.54
C ILE A 260 -3.14 -3.29 10.11
N VAL A 261 -4.34 -3.66 9.68
CA VAL A 261 -4.99 -4.91 10.07
C VAL A 261 -5.00 -5.85 8.87
N SER A 262 -4.20 -6.91 8.92
CA SER A 262 -4.20 -7.96 7.90
C SER A 262 -5.11 -9.10 8.31
N GLY A 263 -6.25 -9.25 7.64
CA GLY A 263 -7.30 -10.20 8.04
C GLY A 263 -7.95 -10.96 6.89
N MET A 264 -7.21 -11.40 5.87
CA MET A 264 -7.81 -12.12 4.71
C MET A 264 -8.61 -13.36 5.11
N LYS A 265 -8.21 -14.04 6.19
CA LYS A 265 -8.89 -15.21 6.76
C LYS A 265 -9.74 -14.87 7.99
N SER A 266 -10.03 -13.59 8.20
CA SER A 266 -10.91 -13.17 9.31
C SER A 266 -12.31 -13.77 9.16
N PRO A 267 -13.00 -14.10 10.26
CA PRO A 267 -14.42 -14.42 10.24
C PRO A 267 -15.29 -13.35 9.55
N LEU A 268 -14.84 -12.09 9.53
CA LEU A 268 -15.54 -10.96 8.93
C LEU A 268 -15.10 -10.63 7.50
N ALA A 269 -14.05 -11.25 6.98
CA ALA A 269 -13.41 -10.86 5.71
C ALA A 269 -14.39 -10.91 4.53
N LYS A 270 -15.13 -12.02 4.41
CA LYS A 270 -16.11 -12.22 3.33
C LYS A 270 -17.27 -11.25 3.43
N LEU A 271 -17.76 -11.01 4.65
CA LEU A 271 -18.86 -10.08 4.90
C LEU A 271 -18.45 -8.63 4.55
N SER A 272 -17.28 -8.21 5.00
CA SER A 272 -16.72 -6.89 4.66
C SER A 272 -16.53 -6.71 3.16
N SER A 273 -15.97 -7.71 2.47
CA SER A 273 -15.82 -7.69 1.01
C SER A 273 -17.17 -7.65 0.28
N PHE A 274 -18.18 -8.37 0.80
CA PHE A 274 -19.53 -8.31 0.26
C PHE A 274 -20.14 -6.92 0.38
N LEU A 275 -19.99 -6.25 1.51
CA LEU A 275 -20.48 -4.88 1.69
C LEU A 275 -19.79 -3.91 0.74
N ASP A 276 -18.45 -3.93 0.69
CA ASP A 276 -17.69 -3.05 -0.21
C ASP A 276 -18.09 -3.27 -1.67
N LYS A 277 -18.08 -4.52 -2.14
CA LYS A 277 -18.38 -4.87 -3.54
C LYS A 277 -19.74 -4.37 -4.02
N ASN A 278 -20.72 -4.28 -3.12
CA ASN A 278 -22.09 -3.89 -3.48
C ASN A 278 -22.39 -2.41 -3.24
N ILE A 279 -21.71 -1.75 -2.29
CA ILE A 279 -21.93 -0.34 -1.99
C ILE A 279 -21.01 0.57 -2.80
N ARG A 280 -19.74 0.16 -3.01
CA ARG A 280 -18.74 0.96 -3.72
C ARG A 280 -19.18 1.42 -5.12
N PRO A 281 -19.76 0.55 -5.98
CA PRO A 281 -20.23 1.00 -7.30
C PRO A 281 -21.37 2.01 -7.24
N LEU A 282 -22.17 2.02 -6.17
CA LEU A 282 -23.23 2.99 -5.98
C LEU A 282 -22.65 4.34 -5.57
N PHE A 283 -21.67 4.34 -4.66
CA PHE A 283 -20.94 5.54 -4.27
C PHE A 283 -20.25 6.21 -5.46
N ASP A 284 -19.48 5.44 -6.23
CA ASP A 284 -18.72 5.95 -7.38
C ASP A 284 -19.66 6.53 -8.46
N ARG A 285 -20.86 5.95 -8.63
CA ARG A 285 -21.88 6.46 -9.56
C ARG A 285 -22.42 7.82 -9.17
N HIS A 286 -22.64 8.05 -7.88
CA HIS A 286 -23.34 9.23 -7.36
C HIS A 286 -22.42 10.33 -6.83
N THR A 287 -21.10 10.07 -6.80
CA THR A 287 -20.11 11.01 -6.26
C THR A 287 -19.04 11.33 -7.31
N PRO A 288 -19.38 12.08 -8.38
CA PRO A 288 -18.47 12.33 -9.50
C PRO A 288 -17.25 13.17 -9.12
N TYR A 289 -17.27 13.85 -7.97
CA TYR A 289 -16.17 14.65 -7.43
C TYR A 289 -15.13 13.80 -6.69
N SER A 290 -15.44 12.55 -6.33
CA SER A 290 -14.44 11.61 -5.84
C SER A 290 -13.57 11.17 -7.01
N ILE A 291 -12.25 11.32 -6.87
CA ILE A 291 -11.30 11.07 -7.94
C ILE A 291 -10.53 9.79 -7.64
N SER A 292 -10.51 8.86 -8.59
CA SER A 292 -9.96 7.52 -8.38
C SER A 292 -8.43 7.44 -8.49
N ASN A 293 -7.78 8.40 -9.16
CA ASN A 293 -6.32 8.42 -9.28
C ASN A 293 -5.77 9.82 -9.62
N SER A 294 -4.44 9.97 -9.42
CA SER A 294 -3.71 11.22 -9.64
C SER A 294 -3.75 11.70 -11.10
N MET A 295 -3.81 10.80 -12.08
CA MET A 295 -3.86 11.18 -13.50
C MET A 295 -5.19 11.86 -13.86
N ILE A 296 -6.31 11.34 -13.36
CA ILE A 296 -7.63 11.97 -13.53
C ILE A 296 -7.66 13.30 -12.80
N PHE A 297 -7.08 13.38 -11.60
CA PHE A 297 -6.97 14.66 -10.87
C PHE A 297 -6.22 15.71 -11.69
N LEU A 298 -5.03 15.37 -12.22
CA LEU A 298 -4.25 16.29 -13.06
C LEU A 298 -4.99 16.71 -14.32
N LYS A 299 -5.73 15.79 -14.95
CA LYS A 299 -6.56 16.11 -16.12
C LYS A 299 -7.63 17.14 -15.78
N ARG A 300 -8.41 16.90 -14.70
CA ARG A 300 -9.45 17.83 -14.25
C ARG A 300 -8.88 19.19 -13.83
N LEU A 301 -7.73 19.19 -13.17
CA LEU A 301 -7.07 20.42 -12.75
C LEU A 301 -6.64 21.28 -13.95
N LYS A 302 -6.17 20.66 -15.04
CA LYS A 302 -5.81 21.36 -16.29
C LYS A 302 -7.03 21.92 -17.04
N GLU A 303 -8.17 21.25 -16.93
CA GLU A 303 -9.44 21.71 -17.51
C GLU A 303 -10.04 22.88 -16.71
N PHE A 304 -9.62 23.05 -15.45
CA PHE A 304 -10.09 24.13 -14.59
C PHE A 304 -9.44 25.45 -15.00
N LYS A 305 -10.25 26.42 -15.45
CA LYS A 305 -9.78 27.77 -15.77
C LYS A 305 -9.48 28.51 -14.47
N THR A 306 -8.22 28.89 -14.27
CA THR A 306 -7.80 29.73 -13.15
C THR A 306 -7.57 31.16 -13.61
N THR A 307 -7.82 32.10 -12.71
CA THR A 307 -7.50 33.53 -12.86
C THR A 307 -6.48 33.95 -11.80
N ASN A 308 -5.97 35.18 -11.90
CA ASN A 308 -5.06 35.74 -10.89
C ASN A 308 -5.73 35.92 -9.50
N GLU A 309 -7.06 35.77 -9.42
CA GLU A 309 -7.85 35.86 -8.19
C GLU A 309 -8.21 34.47 -7.62
N THR A 310 -7.80 33.38 -8.29
CA THR A 310 -8.13 32.02 -7.87
C THR A 310 -7.23 31.56 -6.73
N ASN A 311 -7.83 31.28 -5.58
CA ASN A 311 -7.15 30.71 -4.41
C ASN A 311 -7.33 29.19 -4.34
N MET A 312 -6.26 28.47 -4.01
CA MET A 312 -6.28 27.03 -3.79
C MET A 312 -6.13 26.70 -2.31
N TYR A 313 -7.05 25.91 -1.78
CA TYR A 313 -7.02 25.41 -0.40
C TYR A 313 -6.84 23.90 -0.40
N THR A 314 -6.05 23.39 0.54
CA THR A 314 -5.83 21.95 0.73
C THR A 314 -6.08 21.57 2.17
N PHE A 315 -6.88 20.53 2.37
CA PHE A 315 -7.20 19.98 3.69
C PHE A 315 -6.77 18.50 3.75
N ASP A 316 -6.28 18.08 4.91
CA ASP A 316 -5.90 16.68 5.18
C ASP A 316 -6.64 16.18 6.42
N VAL A 317 -7.43 15.12 6.27
CA VAL A 317 -8.14 14.52 7.40
C VAL A 317 -7.23 13.51 8.08
N THR A 318 -6.89 13.80 9.34
CA THR A 318 -5.99 12.97 10.12
C THR A 318 -6.70 11.71 10.62
N ASP A 319 -6.06 10.55 10.44
CA ASP A 319 -6.47 9.26 11.00
C ASP A 319 -7.94 8.86 10.69
N LEU A 320 -8.45 9.28 9.51
CA LEU A 320 -9.86 9.14 9.07
C LEU A 320 -10.47 7.79 9.45
N TYR A 321 -9.90 6.68 8.97
CA TYR A 321 -10.48 5.34 9.17
C TYR A 321 -10.65 4.97 10.64
N THR A 322 -9.71 5.35 11.52
CA THR A 322 -9.80 5.06 12.95
C THR A 322 -10.68 6.03 13.72
N MET A 323 -10.93 7.21 13.17
CA MET A 323 -11.62 8.29 13.89
C MET A 323 -13.09 8.44 13.55
N ILE A 324 -13.56 7.90 12.41
CA ILE A 324 -14.97 7.98 12.04
C ILE A 324 -15.87 7.32 13.12
N PRO A 325 -16.95 7.98 13.53
CA PRO A 325 -17.88 7.43 14.51
C PRO A 325 -18.71 6.30 13.88
N GLN A 326 -18.67 5.11 14.47
CA GLN A 326 -19.15 3.88 13.82
C GLN A 326 -20.64 3.95 13.47
N ARG A 327 -21.50 4.35 14.41
CA ARG A 327 -22.96 4.34 14.22
C ARG A 327 -23.41 5.38 13.19
N GLU A 328 -22.89 6.58 13.32
CA GLU A 328 -23.17 7.73 12.49
C GLU A 328 -22.66 7.49 11.06
N SER A 329 -21.52 6.81 10.90
CA SER A 329 -21.03 6.39 9.57
C SER A 329 -21.97 5.39 8.90
N VAL A 330 -22.54 4.45 9.66
CA VAL A 330 -23.53 3.52 9.10
C VAL A 330 -24.86 4.22 8.80
N LEU A 331 -25.27 5.21 9.62
CA LEU A 331 -26.43 6.04 9.30
C LEU A 331 -26.20 6.86 8.02
N ALA A 332 -25.01 7.39 7.80
CA ALA A 332 -24.65 8.07 6.55
C ALA A 332 -24.79 7.15 5.34
N ILE A 333 -24.45 5.86 5.45
CA ILE A 333 -24.75 4.87 4.39
C ILE A 333 -26.26 4.74 4.14
N CYS A 334 -27.05 4.65 5.19
CA CYS A 334 -28.50 4.52 5.07
C CYS A 334 -29.12 5.76 4.40
N GLU A 335 -28.69 6.95 4.82
CA GLU A 335 -29.12 8.22 4.24
C GLU A 335 -28.69 8.35 2.79
N PHE A 336 -27.43 8.00 2.47
CA PHE A 336 -26.93 7.98 1.10
C PHE A 336 -27.79 7.09 0.20
N LEU A 337 -28.06 5.84 0.62
CA LEU A 337 -28.89 4.92 -0.15
C LEU A 337 -30.33 5.45 -0.32
N GLY A 338 -30.93 5.98 0.75
CA GLY A 338 -32.27 6.54 0.72
C GLY A 338 -32.38 7.77 -0.19
N ARG A 339 -31.41 8.70 -0.10
CA ARG A 339 -31.33 9.92 -0.93
C ARG A 339 -31.33 9.62 -2.41
N TYR A 340 -30.67 8.53 -2.83
CA TYR A 340 -30.63 8.09 -4.22
C TYR A 340 -31.70 7.05 -4.58
N GLY A 341 -32.74 6.90 -3.74
CA GLY A 341 -33.93 6.09 -4.04
C GLY A 341 -33.74 4.58 -3.91
N TYR A 342 -32.62 4.10 -3.38
CA TYR A 342 -32.42 2.67 -3.16
C TYR A 342 -33.24 2.18 -1.98
N LYS A 343 -34.17 1.25 -2.21
CA LYS A 343 -34.87 0.52 -1.12
C LYS A 343 -34.15 -0.78 -0.73
N LYS A 344 -33.43 -1.36 -1.69
CA LYS A 344 -32.65 -2.59 -1.56
C LYS A 344 -31.35 -2.49 -2.36
N VAL A 345 -30.31 -3.17 -1.91
CA VAL A 345 -29.07 -3.42 -2.65
C VAL A 345 -28.85 -4.93 -2.71
N CYS A 346 -28.71 -5.47 -3.91
CA CYS A 346 -28.55 -6.93 -4.13
C CYS A 346 -29.65 -7.77 -3.47
N GLY A 347 -30.90 -7.28 -3.53
CA GLY A 347 -32.05 -7.94 -2.92
C GLY A 347 -32.18 -7.75 -1.40
N ILE A 348 -31.22 -7.09 -0.75
CA ILE A 348 -31.16 -6.87 0.71
C ILE A 348 -31.64 -5.46 1.04
N THR A 349 -32.49 -5.30 2.06
CA THR A 349 -33.01 -4.00 2.49
C THR A 349 -31.91 -3.12 3.12
N ILE A 350 -32.09 -1.80 3.11
CA ILE A 350 -31.17 -0.87 3.79
C ILE A 350 -30.98 -1.24 5.27
N ASN A 351 -32.07 -1.58 5.97
CA ASN A 351 -31.98 -1.99 7.38
C ASN A 351 -31.11 -3.23 7.58
N THR A 352 -31.12 -4.19 6.65
CA THR A 352 -30.21 -5.33 6.72
C THR A 352 -28.78 -4.94 6.38
N ILE A 353 -28.55 -4.06 5.41
CA ILE A 353 -27.20 -3.51 5.13
C ILE A 353 -26.63 -2.81 6.36
N LYS A 354 -27.45 -2.00 7.04
CA LYS A 354 -27.11 -1.34 8.32
C LYS A 354 -26.61 -2.35 9.34
N ASP A 355 -27.39 -3.40 9.58
CA ASP A 355 -27.06 -4.42 10.57
C ASP A 355 -25.79 -5.20 10.18
N LEU A 356 -25.57 -5.46 8.89
CA LEU A 356 -24.34 -6.09 8.40
C LEU A 356 -23.10 -5.20 8.64
N PHE A 357 -23.19 -3.90 8.38
CA PHE A 357 -22.09 -2.97 8.66
C PHE A 357 -21.80 -2.88 10.16
N LEU A 358 -22.83 -2.72 10.99
CA LEU A 358 -22.68 -2.69 12.44
C LEU A 358 -22.03 -3.98 12.94
N HIS A 359 -22.45 -5.14 12.44
CA HIS A 359 -21.84 -6.42 12.82
C HIS A 359 -20.35 -6.47 12.50
N VAL A 360 -19.91 -5.97 11.33
CA VAL A 360 -18.49 -5.90 10.97
C VAL A 360 -17.70 -4.96 11.88
N LEU A 361 -18.26 -3.79 12.21
CA LEU A 361 -17.59 -2.77 13.02
C LEU A 361 -17.49 -3.17 14.49
N GLU A 362 -18.59 -3.67 15.07
CA GLU A 362 -18.68 -4.04 16.49
C GLU A 362 -17.94 -5.33 16.82
N ASN A 363 -17.76 -6.23 15.84
CA ASN A 363 -17.03 -7.48 16.02
C ASN A 363 -15.62 -7.45 15.40
N SER A 364 -15.03 -6.27 15.23
CA SER A 364 -13.67 -6.13 14.70
C SER A 364 -12.63 -6.36 15.81
N TYR A 365 -12.01 -7.54 15.82
CA TYR A 365 -10.95 -7.89 16.76
C TYR A 365 -9.66 -8.31 16.07
N PHE A 366 -8.52 -8.03 16.71
CA PHE A 366 -7.19 -8.26 16.16
C PHE A 366 -6.23 -8.84 17.21
N VAL A 367 -5.19 -9.53 16.75
CA VAL A 367 -4.02 -9.88 17.57
C VAL A 367 -2.83 -9.01 17.19
N LEU A 368 -2.16 -8.44 18.19
CA LEU A 368 -0.81 -7.92 18.09
C LEU A 368 0.16 -8.96 18.64
N GLN A 369 0.88 -9.63 17.74
CA GLN A 369 1.90 -10.61 18.10
C GLN A 369 3.28 -10.06 17.72
N LEU A 370 4.10 -9.77 18.73
CA LEU A 370 5.50 -9.39 18.54
C LEU A 370 6.43 -10.58 18.84
N PRO A 371 7.58 -10.71 18.15
CA PRO A 371 8.54 -11.78 18.40
C PRO A 371 9.02 -11.76 19.86
N GLY A 372 9.01 -12.93 20.52
CA GLY A 372 9.47 -13.09 21.91
C GLY A 372 8.49 -12.61 22.98
N LEU A 373 7.30 -12.12 22.61
CA LEU A 373 6.26 -11.68 23.55
C LEU A 373 5.00 -12.54 23.44
N LYS A 374 4.16 -12.52 24.49
CA LYS A 374 2.82 -13.10 24.44
C LYS A 374 1.92 -12.27 23.49
N PRO A 375 0.94 -12.90 22.80
CA PRO A 375 -0.03 -12.17 22.01
C PRO A 375 -0.84 -11.22 22.89
N LYS A 376 -1.10 -10.02 22.39
CA LYS A 376 -2.13 -9.11 22.92
C LYS A 376 -3.31 -9.05 21.96
N TYR A 377 -4.51 -8.97 22.52
CA TYR A 377 -5.75 -8.96 21.74
C TYR A 377 -6.46 -7.63 21.91
N TYR A 378 -7.05 -7.13 20.83
CA TYR A 378 -7.72 -5.83 20.82
C TYR A 378 -9.05 -5.91 20.09
N GLN A 379 -10.04 -5.17 20.58
CA GLN A 379 -11.24 -4.83 19.84
C GLN A 379 -11.13 -3.39 19.32
N GLN A 380 -11.56 -3.15 18.09
CA GLN A 380 -11.77 -1.79 17.59
C GLN A 380 -13.13 -1.27 18.04
N ILE A 381 -13.12 -0.22 18.85
CA ILE A 381 -14.32 0.41 19.42
C ILE A 381 -14.67 1.75 18.78
N ARG A 382 -13.79 2.25 17.89
CA ARG A 382 -14.00 3.48 17.10
C ARG A 382 -13.43 3.29 15.70
N GLY A 383 -14.07 3.90 14.70
CA GLY A 383 -13.64 3.78 13.32
C GLY A 383 -13.81 2.37 12.74
N GLY A 384 -13.26 2.16 11.55
CA GLY A 384 -13.11 0.87 10.90
C GLY A 384 -11.65 0.44 10.80
N ALA A 385 -11.42 -0.87 10.69
CA ALA A 385 -10.08 -1.43 10.60
C ALA A 385 -9.39 -1.02 9.30
N MET A 386 -8.14 -0.54 9.39
CA MET A 386 -7.29 -0.20 8.24
C MET A 386 -6.81 -1.47 7.52
N GLY A 387 -7.70 -2.08 6.74
CA GLY A 387 -7.48 -3.36 6.06
C GLY A 387 -8.76 -4.19 5.91
N SER A 388 -9.85 -3.77 6.56
CA SER A 388 -11.21 -4.23 6.27
C SER A 388 -11.69 -3.57 4.97
N ALA A 389 -12.23 -4.37 4.05
CA ALA A 389 -12.62 -3.91 2.70
C ALA A 389 -13.67 -2.79 2.76
N CYS A 390 -14.72 -2.96 3.56
CA CYS A 390 -15.80 -1.99 3.65
C CYS A 390 -15.46 -0.70 4.42
N THR A 391 -14.32 -0.62 5.11
CA THR A 391 -13.93 0.60 5.84
C THR A 391 -13.76 1.78 4.89
N GLN A 392 -13.23 1.54 3.69
CA GLN A 392 -13.00 2.60 2.72
C GLN A 392 -14.31 3.22 2.23
N VAL A 393 -15.25 2.42 1.73
CA VAL A 393 -16.54 2.95 1.26
C VAL A 393 -17.35 3.59 2.38
N LEU A 394 -17.24 3.07 3.61
CA LEU A 394 -17.85 3.68 4.80
C LEU A 394 -17.29 5.08 5.06
N ALA A 395 -15.97 5.24 5.03
CA ALA A 395 -15.30 6.53 5.22
C ALA A 395 -15.60 7.52 4.09
N ASP A 396 -15.56 7.03 2.84
CA ASP A 396 -15.85 7.82 1.64
C ASP A 396 -17.29 8.37 1.65
N ILE A 397 -18.27 7.59 2.14
CA ILE A 397 -19.65 8.05 2.29
C ILE A 397 -19.79 9.01 3.48
N TYR A 398 -19.14 8.73 4.61
CA TYR A 398 -19.27 9.56 5.82
C TYR A 398 -18.71 10.98 5.63
N ILE A 399 -17.62 11.13 4.88
CA ILE A 399 -17.00 12.45 4.63
C ILE A 399 -17.73 13.28 3.56
N ARG A 400 -18.72 12.70 2.88
CA ARG A 400 -19.44 13.30 1.75
C ARG A 400 -20.75 13.94 2.19
#